data_AF-A0A3S0EY65-F1
#
_entry.id   AF-A0A3S0EY65-F1
#
_cell.length_a   1.000
_cell.length_b   1.000
_cell.length_c   1.000
_cell.angle_alpha   90.00
_cell.angle_beta   90.00
_cell.angle_gamma   90.00
#
_symmetry.space_group_name_H-M   'P 1'
#
loop_
_entity.id
_entity.type
_entity.pdbx_description
1 polymer ?
#
loop_
_entity_poly.entity_id
_entity_poly.type
_entity_poly.pdbx_seq_one_letter_code
_entity_poly.pdbx_strand_id
1 'polypeptide(L)'
;MEVMISRGEDGKQPLCAKTKIDLGFDRRALVIRTSRSGTGLEAEAYVVQECGRFESRAYGRGKFADFAQRLRFRKSARDTEKAVLALHEAALASVELVKAKALAYYGHDVEGVAPALQ
;
A
#
# COMPACT_ATOMS: atom_id res chain seq x y z
N MET A 1 -9.60 4.53 9.15
CA MET A 1 -8.59 3.61 8.59
C MET A 1 -7.95 2.90 9.75
N GLU A 2 -7.92 1.56 9.75
CA GLU A 2 -7.30 0.78 10.82
C GLU A 2 -5.91 0.33 10.37
N VAL A 3 -4.92 0.45 11.26
CA VAL A 3 -3.55 -0.03 11.05
C VAL A 3 -3.42 -1.39 11.72
N MET A 4 -3.19 -2.44 10.93
CA MET A 4 -2.89 -3.77 11.43
C MET A 4 -1.37 -3.98 11.51
N ILE A 5 -0.88 -4.41 12.66
CA ILE A 5 0.54 -4.75 12.86
C ILE A 5 0.64 -6.25 13.11
N SER A 6 1.54 -6.95 12.40
CA SER A 6 1.75 -8.38 12.61
C SER A 6 3.18 -8.83 12.25
N ARG A 7 3.54 -10.02 12.73
CA ARG A 7 4.78 -10.77 12.37
C ARG A 7 4.47 -12.06 11.58
N GLY A 8 3.31 -12.09 10.91
CA GLY A 8 2.75 -13.33 10.37
C GLY A 8 2.30 -14.31 11.48
N GLU A 9 1.63 -15.38 11.07
CA GLU A 9 0.96 -16.33 11.97
C GLU A 9 1.93 -17.08 12.90
N ASP A 10 3.15 -17.36 12.42
CA ASP A 10 4.20 -18.10 13.12
C ASP A 10 5.19 -17.17 13.88
N GLY A 11 4.99 -15.85 13.82
CA GLY A 11 5.81 -14.85 14.53
C GLY A 11 7.26 -14.70 14.03
N LYS A 12 7.68 -15.52 13.06
CA LYS A 12 9.03 -15.52 12.46
C LYS A 12 9.19 -14.54 11.30
N GLN A 13 8.10 -13.94 10.80
CA GLN A 13 8.21 -12.96 9.72
C GLN A 13 8.64 -11.59 10.28
N PRO A 14 9.31 -10.76 9.45
CA PRO A 14 9.60 -9.38 9.83
C PRO A 14 8.32 -8.64 10.18
N LEU A 15 8.47 -7.59 10.98
CA LEU A 15 7.33 -6.80 11.41
C LEU A 15 6.72 -6.08 10.21
N CYS A 16 5.39 -6.08 10.16
CA CYS A 16 4.62 -5.57 9.05
C CYS A 16 3.48 -4.71 9.58
N ALA A 17 3.39 -3.45 9.13
CA ALA A 17 2.21 -2.62 9.30
C ALA A 17 1.43 -2.56 7.98
N LYS A 18 0.11 -2.73 8.04
CA LYS A 18 -0.77 -2.70 6.88
C LYS A 18 -2.00 -1.84 7.17
N THR A 19 -2.36 -1.00 6.22
CA THR A 19 -3.63 -0.28 6.18
C THR A 19 -4.33 -0.63 4.89
N LYS A 20 -5.60 -1.01 4.96
CA LYS A 20 -6.42 -1.36 3.81
C LYS A 20 -7.52 -0.33 3.61
N ILE A 21 -7.74 0.07 2.37
CA ILE A 21 -8.68 1.11 1.99
C ILE A 21 -9.49 0.58 0.82
N ASP A 22 -10.81 0.50 0.99
CA ASP A 22 -11.71 0.13 -0.09
C ASP A 22 -11.67 1.17 -1.22
N LEU A 23 -11.60 0.69 -2.46
CA LEU A 23 -11.61 1.56 -3.64
C LEU A 23 -13.00 1.76 -4.24
N GLY A 24 -14.02 1.02 -3.79
CA GLY A 24 -15.40 1.16 -4.23
C GLY A 24 -15.76 0.43 -5.53
N PHE A 25 -14.85 -0.34 -6.12
CA PHE A 25 -15.09 -1.07 -7.38
C PHE A 25 -14.37 -2.41 -7.44
N ASP A 26 -14.91 -3.35 -8.23
CA ASP A 26 -14.31 -4.67 -8.54
C ASP A 26 -13.80 -5.51 -7.35
N ARG A 27 -14.30 -5.22 -6.13
CA ARG A 27 -13.77 -5.78 -4.88
C ARG A 27 -12.27 -5.48 -4.73
N ARG A 28 -11.82 -4.32 -5.19
CA ARG A 28 -10.43 -3.90 -5.10
C ARG A 28 -10.22 -3.01 -3.88
N ALA A 29 -9.08 -3.21 -3.24
CA ALA A 29 -8.65 -2.40 -2.12
C ALA A 29 -7.21 -1.94 -2.33
N LEU A 30 -6.95 -0.68 -1.96
CA LEU A 30 -5.61 -0.14 -1.83
C LEU A 30 -5.03 -0.57 -0.49
N VAL A 31 -3.88 -1.24 -0.53
CA VAL A 31 -3.12 -1.64 0.64
C VAL A 31 -1.87 -0.77 0.71
N ILE A 32 -1.69 -0.08 1.83
CA ILE A 32 -0.42 0.51 2.22
C ILE A 32 0.24 -0.49 3.14
N ARG A 33 1.46 -0.92 2.81
CA ARG A 33 2.23 -1.89 3.59
C ARG A 33 3.58 -1.30 3.93
N THR A 34 4.02 -1.50 5.17
CA THR A 34 5.37 -1.18 5.61
C THR A 34 6.02 -2.41 6.21
N SER A 35 7.18 -2.80 5.68
CA SER A 35 7.91 -3.97 6.16
C SER A 35 9.40 -3.88 5.84
N ARG A 36 10.18 -4.82 6.39
CA ARG A 36 11.56 -5.08 5.97
C ARG A 36 11.63 -5.34 4.46
N SER A 37 12.52 -4.62 3.77
CA SER A 37 12.86 -4.83 2.37
C SER A 37 14.38 -4.67 2.19
N GLY A 38 15.07 -5.75 1.86
CA GLY A 38 16.52 -5.81 1.71
C GLY A 38 17.26 -5.18 2.90
N THR A 39 17.93 -4.05 2.66
CA THR A 39 18.77 -3.33 3.63
C THR A 39 18.02 -2.31 4.49
N GLY A 40 16.69 -2.19 4.37
CA GLY A 40 15.94 -1.11 5.00
C GLY A 40 14.49 -1.47 5.33
N LEU A 41 13.73 -0.47 5.75
CA LEU A 41 12.28 -0.54 5.84
C LEU A 41 11.69 0.17 4.61
N GLU A 42 10.67 -0.43 4.01
CA GLU A 42 10.00 0.11 2.84
C GLU A 42 8.51 0.23 3.10
N ALA A 43 7.94 1.37 2.72
CA ALA A 43 6.51 1.53 2.59
C ALA A 43 6.13 1.51 1.11
N GLU A 44 5.30 0.55 0.73
CA GLU A 44 4.72 0.41 -0.59
C GLU A 44 3.20 0.56 -0.52
N ALA A 45 2.61 1.02 -1.60
CA ALA A 45 1.19 0.97 -1.84
C ALA A 45 0.92 0.06 -3.03
N TYR A 46 -0.08 -0.79 -2.93
CA TYR A 46 -0.49 -1.64 -4.03
C TYR A 46 -1.97 -1.99 -3.96
N VAL A 47 -2.57 -2.30 -5.09
CA VAL A 47 -3.95 -2.75 -5.15
C VAL A 47 -4.01 -4.27 -5.12
N VAL A 48 -4.98 -4.78 -4.38
CA VAL A 48 -5.35 -6.20 -4.38
C VAL A 48 -6.82 -6.34 -4.75
N GLN A 49 -7.17 -7.47 -5.34
CA GLN A 49 -8.55 -7.89 -5.51
C GLN A 49 -8.93 -8.88 -4.39
N GLU A 50 -10.06 -8.63 -3.73
CA GLU A 50 -10.60 -9.51 -2.70
C GLU A 50 -11.39 -10.66 -3.33
N CYS A 51 -10.87 -11.87 -3.14
CA CYS A 51 -11.43 -13.11 -3.66
C CYS A 51 -11.98 -13.97 -2.51
N GLY A 52 -12.82 -13.38 -1.66
CA GLY A 52 -13.37 -14.04 -0.47
C GLY A 52 -12.33 -14.14 0.65
N ARG A 53 -11.74 -15.33 0.85
CA ARG A 53 -10.77 -15.56 1.94
C ARG A 53 -9.33 -15.21 1.59
N PHE A 54 -9.05 -14.89 0.32
CA PHE A 54 -7.70 -14.58 -0.14
C PHE A 54 -7.69 -13.29 -0.97
N GLU A 55 -6.52 -12.67 -1.01
CA GLU A 55 -6.23 -11.49 -1.81
C GLU A 55 -5.43 -11.91 -3.04
N SER A 56 -5.86 -11.45 -4.21
CA SER A 56 -5.13 -11.66 -5.47
C SER A 56 -4.42 -10.37 -5.88
N ARG A 57 -3.20 -10.51 -6.39
CA ARG A 57 -2.41 -9.42 -6.97
C ARG A 57 -1.61 -9.95 -8.14
N ALA A 58 -1.79 -9.37 -9.32
CA ALA A 58 -0.98 -9.62 -10.50
C ALA A 58 0.34 -8.85 -10.43
N TYR A 59 1.45 -9.59 -10.47
CA TYR A 59 2.79 -9.03 -10.58
C TYR A 59 3.20 -8.96 -12.05
N GLY A 60 3.75 -7.82 -12.49
CA GLY A 60 4.18 -7.64 -13.88
C GLY A 60 4.71 -6.23 -14.15
N ARG A 61 4.87 -5.89 -15.43
CA ARG A 61 5.16 -4.53 -15.89
C ARG A 61 4.01 -3.99 -16.73
N GLY A 62 3.68 -2.72 -16.53
CA GLY A 62 2.65 -2.02 -17.32
C GLY A 62 1.26 -2.60 -17.10
N LYS A 63 0.45 -2.64 -18.15
CA LYS A 63 -1.00 -2.95 -18.12
C LYS A 63 -1.38 -4.37 -17.65
N PHE A 64 -0.39 -5.26 -17.48
CA PHE A 64 -0.61 -6.64 -17.04
C PHE A 64 -0.38 -6.84 -15.54
N ALA A 65 -0.02 -5.76 -14.81
CA ALA A 65 0.17 -5.77 -13.37
C ALA A 65 -0.93 -4.99 -12.66
N ASP A 66 -1.17 -5.31 -11.40
CA ASP A 66 -1.93 -4.43 -10.54
C ASP A 66 -1.12 -3.20 -10.15
N PHE A 67 -1.83 -2.12 -9.81
CA PHE A 67 -1.20 -0.87 -9.36
C PHE A 67 -0.25 -1.15 -8.19
N ALA A 68 0.96 -0.61 -8.28
CA ALA A 68 1.95 -0.66 -7.22
C ALA A 68 2.86 0.56 -7.27
N GLN A 69 3.14 1.16 -6.12
CA GLN A 69 4.00 2.32 -5.99
C GLN A 69 4.77 2.28 -4.67
N ARG A 70 6.10 2.42 -4.75
CA ARG A 70 6.92 2.66 -3.55
C ARG A 70 6.65 4.08 -3.04
N LEU A 71 6.34 4.21 -1.76
CA LEU A 71 6.05 5.50 -1.11
C LEU A 71 7.28 6.05 -0.40
N ARG A 72 7.90 5.23 0.45
CA ARG A 72 9.04 5.64 1.29
C ARG A 72 10.02 4.49 1.44
N PHE A 73 11.29 4.82 1.60
CA PHE A 73 12.32 3.85 1.94
C PHE A 73 13.27 4.45 2.98
N ARG A 74 13.57 3.68 4.03
CA ARG A 74 14.51 4.05 5.08
C ARG A 74 15.62 3.01 5.15
N LYS A 75 16.79 3.35 4.59
CA LYS A 75 17.99 2.52 4.60
C LYS A 75 18.49 2.29 6.04
N SER A 76 18.98 1.09 6.32
CA SER A 76 19.61 0.70 7.61
C SER A 76 18.73 0.91 8.85
N ALA A 77 17.41 1.02 8.70
CA ALA A 77 16.49 1.10 9.83
C ALA A 77 16.36 -0.26 10.52
N ARG A 78 16.32 -0.27 11.86
CA ARG A 78 15.97 -1.47 12.63
C ARG A 78 14.49 -1.81 12.46
N ASP A 79 14.16 -3.10 12.53
CA ASP A 79 12.79 -3.61 12.38
C ASP A 79 12.09 -3.62 13.75
N THR A 80 11.83 -2.42 14.28
CA THR A 80 11.11 -2.26 15.55
C THR A 80 9.71 -1.72 15.29
N GLU A 81 8.76 -2.00 16.19
CA GLU A 81 7.38 -1.51 16.09
C GLU A 81 7.31 0.00 15.92
N LYS A 82 8.08 0.73 16.72
CA LYS A 82 8.20 2.19 16.60
C LYS A 82 8.71 2.63 15.22
N ALA A 83 9.69 1.95 14.64
CA ALA A 83 10.27 2.33 13.36
C ALA A 83 9.34 2.01 12.18
N VAL A 84 8.67 0.85 12.24
CA VAL A 84 7.68 0.44 11.24
C VAL A 84 6.47 1.37 11.28
N LEU A 85 5.91 1.64 12.46
CA LEU A 85 4.77 2.56 12.62
C LEU A 85 5.10 3.97 12.15
N ALA A 86 6.22 4.55 12.58
CA ALA A 86 6.59 5.89 12.16
C ALA A 86 6.75 6.02 10.65
N LEU A 87 7.32 4.99 9.99
CA LEU A 87 7.43 4.98 8.53
C LEU A 87 6.06 4.77 7.85
N HIS A 88 5.19 3.97 8.47
CA HIS A 88 3.83 3.73 8.00
C HIS A 88 2.96 4.99 8.07
N GLU A 89 2.96 5.69 9.20
CA GLU A 89 2.27 6.97 9.39
C GLU A 89 2.77 8.03 8.39
N ALA A 90 4.08 8.11 8.18
CA ALA A 90 4.66 9.01 7.18
C ALA A 90 4.27 8.63 5.73
N ALA A 91 3.92 7.37 5.47
CA ALA A 91 3.40 6.92 4.19
C ALA A 91 1.89 7.21 4.05
N LEU A 92 1.12 7.10 5.13
CA LEU A 92 -0.30 7.45 5.18
C LEU A 92 -0.55 8.93 4.87
N ALA A 93 0.41 9.81 5.12
CA ALA A 93 0.32 11.22 4.70
C ALA A 93 0.14 11.40 3.18
N SER A 94 0.51 10.41 2.36
CA SER A 94 0.35 10.43 0.90
C SER A 94 -0.87 9.64 0.42
N VAL A 95 -1.74 9.17 1.32
CA VAL A 95 -2.81 8.21 1.00
C VAL A 95 -3.78 8.70 -0.06
N GLU A 96 -4.28 9.94 0.05
CA GLU A 96 -5.26 10.49 -0.89
C GLU A 96 -4.68 10.61 -2.30
N LEU A 97 -3.43 11.08 -2.41
CA LEU A 97 -2.73 11.17 -3.69
C LEU A 97 -2.54 9.79 -4.33
N VAL A 98 -2.19 8.78 -3.53
CA VAL A 98 -1.97 7.41 -4.01
C VAL A 98 -3.29 6.75 -4.39
N LYS A 99 -4.36 7.00 -3.64
CA LYS A 99 -5.72 6.56 -3.98
C LYS A 99 -6.17 7.14 -5.30
N ALA A 100 -5.98 8.43 -5.54
CA ALA A 100 -6.27 9.07 -6.81
C ALA A 100 -5.49 8.43 -7.98
N LYS A 101 -4.19 8.16 -7.78
CA LYS A 101 -3.37 7.45 -8.78
C LYS A 101 -3.82 6.03 -9.04
N ALA A 102 -4.23 5.30 -7.99
CA ALA A 102 -4.77 3.95 -8.12
C ALA A 102 -6.09 3.97 -8.91
N LEU A 103 -7.02 4.88 -8.59
CA LEU A 103 -8.27 5.05 -9.34
C LEU A 103 -8.01 5.34 -10.82
N ALA A 104 -7.12 6.30 -11.10
CA ALA A 104 -6.73 6.64 -12.46
C ALA A 104 -6.08 5.47 -13.22
N TYR A 105 -5.31 4.62 -12.54
CA TYR A 105 -4.71 3.42 -13.13
C TYR A 105 -5.75 2.44 -13.67
N TYR A 106 -6.90 2.32 -13.00
CA TYR A 106 -8.01 1.47 -13.42
C TYR A 106 -9.07 2.22 -14.25
N GLY A 107 -8.82 3.47 -14.64
CA GLY A 107 -9.73 4.25 -15.48
C GLY A 107 -10.98 4.76 -14.77
N HIS A 108 -10.95 4.87 -13.43
CA HIS A 108 -12.03 5.47 -12.66
C HIS A 108 -11.76 6.96 -12.43
N ASP A 109 -12.80 7.77 -12.61
CA ASP A 109 -12.77 9.19 -12.26
C ASP A 109 -12.56 9.37 -10.75
N VAL A 110 -11.68 10.31 -10.42
CA VAL A 110 -11.45 10.72 -9.04
C VAL A 110 -12.43 11.85 -8.75
N GLU A 111 -13.61 11.53 -8.22
CA GLU A 111 -14.49 12.57 -7.69
C GLU A 111 -13.72 13.36 -6.61
N GLY A 112 -13.35 14.61 -6.93
CA GLY A 112 -12.67 15.52 -6.00
C GLY A 112 -11.30 16.05 -6.43
N VAL A 113 -10.74 15.68 -7.58
CA VAL A 113 -9.54 16.36 -8.12
C VAL A 113 -9.92 17.08 -9.40
N ALA A 114 -10.26 18.37 -9.28
CA ALA A 114 -10.39 19.24 -10.43
C ALA A 114 -9.10 19.16 -11.27
N PRO A 115 -9.19 18.93 -12.60
CA PRO A 115 -8.00 18.96 -13.44
C PRO A 115 -7.43 20.37 -13.39
N ALA A 116 -6.23 20.52 -12.83
CA ALA A 116 -5.44 21.71 -13.05
C ALA A 116 -5.05 21.72 -14.53
N LEU A 117 -5.79 22.51 -15.31
CA LEU A 117 -5.44 22.88 -16.69
C LEU A 117 -4.04 23.51 -16.68
N GLN A 118 -3.12 22.92 -17.44
CA GLN A 118 -1.94 23.60 -17.98
C GLN A 118 -2.11 23.75 -19.48
#